data_AF-A0A553XDF4-F1
#
_entry.id   AF-A0A553XDF4-F1
#
_cell.length_a   1.000
_cell.length_b   1.000
_cell.length_c   1.000
_cell.angle_alpha   90.00
_cell.angle_beta   90.00
_cell.angle_gamma   90.00
#
_symmetry.space_group_name_H-M   'P 1'
#
loop_
_entity.id
_entity.type
_entity.pdbx_description
1 polymer ?
#
loop_
_entity_poly.entity_id
_entity_poly.type
_entity_poly.pdbx_seq_one_letter_code
_entity_poly.pdbx_strand_id
1 'polypeptide(L)'
;MGIGITQEQRDLAEAVRGWAARAVPPEAVRALVDAGETGKAARERPAYWGELAAQGLLGPHLPEGLGGGGGAVLDLAVVLEEWGAALFPGPYLPSALAAELLRRGGADHLAAALASGDRIGAVALGAGTLTATAVPGGYVLDGTAPPVPGG
;
A
#
# COMPACT_ATOMS: atom_id res chain seq x y z
N MET A 1 8.83 -20.98 22.23
CA MET A 1 7.56 -20.98 21.50
C MET A 1 7.55 -19.78 20.59
N GLY A 2 7.85 -19.96 19.31
CA GLY A 2 7.63 -18.90 18.33
C GLY A 2 6.14 -18.78 18.09
N ILE A 3 5.61 -17.56 18.01
CA ILE A 3 4.26 -17.32 17.54
C ILE A 3 4.28 -17.71 16.05
N GLY A 4 3.90 -18.95 15.74
CA GLY A 4 4.03 -19.49 14.39
C GLY A 4 2.92 -18.98 13.49
N ILE A 5 3.27 -18.48 12.30
CA ILE A 5 2.32 -18.23 11.22
C ILE A 5 1.75 -19.56 10.67
N THR A 6 0.52 -19.50 10.14
CA THR A 6 -0.20 -20.67 9.58
C THR A 6 0.49 -21.21 8.32
N GLN A 7 0.08 -22.39 7.83
CA GLN A 7 0.60 -22.91 6.56
C GLN A 7 0.22 -22.00 5.39
N GLU A 8 -1.03 -21.53 5.34
CA GLU A 8 -1.51 -20.58 4.32
C GLU A 8 -0.67 -19.30 4.29
N GLN A 9 -0.27 -18.80 5.46
CA GLN A 9 0.62 -17.64 5.57
C GLN A 9 2.04 -17.94 5.09
N ARG A 10 2.55 -19.16 5.28
CA ARG A 10 3.85 -19.55 4.70
C ARG A 10 3.78 -19.64 3.19
N ASP A 11 2.69 -20.19 2.67
CA ASP A 11 2.47 -20.30 1.22
C ASP A 11 2.35 -18.91 0.59
N LEU A 12 1.64 -17.98 1.25
CA LEU A 12 1.58 -16.57 0.87
C LEU A 12 2.97 -15.92 0.88
N ALA A 13 3.75 -16.12 1.94
CA ALA A 13 5.11 -15.59 2.03
C ALA A 13 5.99 -16.10 0.89
N GLU A 14 5.94 -17.40 0.59
CA GLU A 14 6.69 -18.01 -0.50
C GLU A 14 6.28 -17.44 -1.87
N ALA A 15 4.98 -17.28 -2.10
CA ALA A 15 4.44 -16.70 -3.33
C ALA A 15 4.89 -15.24 -3.52
N VAL A 16 4.77 -14.41 -2.48
CA VAL A 16 5.17 -12.99 -2.49
C VAL A 16 6.67 -12.86 -2.73
N ARG A 17 7.49 -13.65 -2.02
CA ARG A 17 8.95 -13.68 -2.19
C ARG A 17 9.35 -14.07 -3.61
N GLY A 18 8.73 -15.14 -4.13
CA GLY A 18 8.99 -15.62 -5.48
C GLY A 18 8.60 -14.59 -6.53
N TRP A 19 7.50 -13.87 -6.32
CA TRP A 19 7.09 -12.76 -7.18
C TRP A 19 8.11 -11.61 -7.12
N ALA A 20 8.52 -11.19 -5.91
CA ALA A 20 9.49 -10.11 -5.69
C ALA A 20 10.79 -10.36 -6.44
N ALA A 21 11.32 -11.59 -6.31
CA ALA A 21 12.58 -12.00 -6.94
C ALA A 21 12.55 -11.92 -8.47
N ARG A 22 11.37 -12.03 -9.10
CA ARG A 22 11.21 -11.92 -10.56
C ARG A 22 10.92 -10.49 -11.01
N ALA A 23 10.03 -9.80 -10.31
CA ALA A 23 9.50 -8.50 -10.74
C ALA A 23 10.39 -7.33 -10.32
N VAL A 24 11.15 -7.47 -9.22
CA VAL A 24 11.97 -6.41 -8.63
C VAL A 24 13.35 -6.96 -8.29
N PRO A 25 14.21 -7.16 -9.30
CA PRO A 25 15.56 -7.63 -9.04
C PRO A 25 16.41 -6.52 -8.37
N PRO A 26 17.44 -6.87 -7.57
CA PRO A 26 18.19 -5.90 -6.77
C PRO A 26 18.80 -4.74 -7.56
N GLU A 27 19.21 -4.95 -8.81
CA GLU A 27 19.71 -3.92 -9.71
C GLU A 27 18.66 -2.86 -10.04
N ALA A 28 17.38 -3.23 -10.16
CA ALA A 28 16.30 -2.29 -10.39
C ALA A 28 16.06 -1.40 -9.15
N VAL A 29 16.13 -2.00 -7.96
CA VAL A 29 16.06 -1.24 -6.69
C VAL A 29 17.21 -0.25 -6.58
N ARG A 30 18.45 -0.67 -6.87
CA ARG A 30 19.61 0.23 -6.82
C ARG A 30 19.48 1.38 -7.83
N ALA A 31 19.05 1.09 -9.06
CA ALA A 31 18.83 2.13 -10.06
C ALA A 31 17.78 3.16 -9.61
N LEU A 32 16.74 2.75 -8.90
CA LEU A 32 15.75 3.66 -8.32
C LEU A 32 16.34 4.52 -7.19
N VAL A 33 17.16 3.94 -6.32
CA VAL A 33 17.87 4.68 -5.27
C VAL A 33 18.83 5.70 -5.87
N ASP A 34 19.61 5.32 -6.88
CA ASP A 34 20.58 6.20 -7.55
C ASP A 34 19.89 7.33 -8.32
N ALA A 35 18.69 7.10 -8.87
CA ALA A 35 17.90 8.12 -9.55
C ALA A 35 17.32 9.19 -8.59
N GLY A 36 17.22 8.89 -7.29
CA GLY A 36 16.70 9.79 -6.26
C GLY A 36 15.21 10.14 -6.40
N GLU A 37 14.72 10.98 -5.48
CA GLU A 37 13.29 11.35 -5.36
C GLU A 37 12.77 12.26 -6.49
N THR A 38 13.67 12.80 -7.32
CA THR A 38 13.32 13.65 -8.47
C THR A 38 13.08 12.85 -9.75
N GLY A 39 13.40 11.56 -9.75
CA GLY A 39 13.18 10.68 -10.90
C GLY A 39 11.70 10.47 -11.20
N LYS A 40 11.34 10.45 -12.49
CA LYS A 40 9.98 10.16 -12.99
C LYS A 40 9.40 8.87 -12.38
N ALA A 41 10.25 7.86 -12.17
CA ALA A 41 9.88 6.58 -11.55
C ALA A 41 9.42 6.71 -10.07
N ALA A 42 9.82 7.75 -9.34
CA ALA A 42 9.35 8.00 -7.98
C ALA A 42 7.93 8.57 -7.94
N ARG A 43 7.43 9.11 -9.07
CA ARG A 43 6.13 9.79 -9.19
C ARG A 43 5.08 9.00 -9.96
N GLU A 44 5.49 7.90 -10.59
CA GLU A 44 4.61 7.08 -11.42
C GLU A 44 4.24 5.79 -10.70
N ARG A 45 3.01 5.33 -10.97
CA ARG A 45 2.57 4.00 -10.59
C ARG A 45 3.51 2.97 -11.24
N PRO A 46 4.09 2.03 -10.49
CA PRO A 46 4.92 1.00 -11.08
C PRO A 46 4.17 0.16 -12.10
N ALA A 47 4.85 -0.29 -13.16
CA ALA A 47 4.22 -1.04 -14.26
C ALA A 47 3.53 -2.34 -13.80
N TYR A 48 4.02 -2.95 -12.71
CA TYR A 48 3.49 -4.19 -12.13
C TYR A 48 2.23 -3.99 -11.25
N TRP A 49 1.79 -2.75 -11.01
CA TRP A 49 0.70 -2.47 -10.06
C TRP A 49 -0.63 -3.14 -10.44
N GLY A 50 -0.96 -3.16 -11.73
CA GLY A 50 -2.15 -3.85 -12.22
C GLY A 50 -2.09 -5.37 -12.03
N GLU A 51 -0.89 -5.96 -12.12
CA GLU A 51 -0.69 -7.39 -11.86
C GLU A 51 -0.88 -7.73 -10.37
N LEU A 52 -0.40 -6.86 -9.48
CA LEU A 52 -0.66 -7.00 -8.04
C LEU A 52 -2.15 -6.88 -7.73
N ALA A 53 -2.86 -5.95 -8.37
CA ALA A 53 -4.30 -5.79 -8.20
C ALA A 53 -5.05 -7.05 -8.66
N ALA A 54 -4.69 -7.61 -9.82
CA ALA A 54 -5.30 -8.82 -10.37
C ALA A 54 -5.11 -10.06 -9.46
N GLN A 55 -4.04 -10.08 -8.67
CA GLN A 55 -3.75 -11.13 -7.68
C GLN A 55 -4.33 -10.83 -6.29
N GLY A 56 -5.05 -9.71 -6.10
CA GLY A 56 -5.56 -9.27 -4.79
C GLY A 56 -4.47 -8.80 -3.82
N LEU A 57 -3.22 -8.66 -4.28
CA LEU A 57 -2.06 -8.33 -3.45
C LEU A 57 -2.01 -6.87 -3.03
N LEU A 58 -2.76 -5.96 -3.66
CA LEU A 58 -2.87 -4.56 -3.20
C LEU A 58 -3.77 -4.40 -1.97
N GLY A 59 -4.61 -5.39 -1.68
CA GLY A 59 -5.53 -5.39 -0.55
C GLY A 59 -5.75 -6.79 0.02
N PRO A 60 -4.70 -7.54 0.40
CA PRO A 60 -4.83 -8.95 0.77
C PRO A 60 -5.72 -9.15 2.01
N HIS A 61 -5.78 -8.16 2.89
CA HIS A 61 -6.59 -8.12 4.12
C HIS A 61 -8.00 -7.53 3.92
N LEU A 62 -8.28 -6.97 2.74
CA LEU A 62 -9.57 -6.35 2.45
C LEU A 62 -10.56 -7.43 1.98
N PRO A 63 -11.87 -7.27 2.25
CA PRO A 63 -12.88 -8.18 1.73
C PRO A 63 -12.83 -8.31 0.20
N GLU A 64 -13.13 -9.51 -0.32
CA GLU A 64 -13.20 -9.77 -1.76
C GLU A 64 -14.20 -8.86 -2.49
N GLY A 65 -15.30 -8.49 -1.83
CA GLY A 65 -16.30 -7.55 -2.36
C GLY A 65 -15.76 -6.14 -2.63
N LEU A 66 -14.59 -5.80 -2.09
CA LEU A 66 -13.87 -4.56 -2.37
C LEU A 66 -12.72 -4.76 -3.38
N GLY A 67 -12.62 -5.93 -4.01
CA GLY A 67 -11.47 -6.29 -4.85
C GLY A 67 -10.22 -6.67 -4.05
N GLY A 68 -10.38 -6.98 -2.76
CA GLY A 68 -9.30 -7.47 -1.89
C GLY A 68 -9.09 -8.99 -1.95
N GLY A 69 -8.11 -9.47 -1.19
CA GLY A 69 -7.75 -10.89 -1.11
C GLY A 69 -8.54 -11.70 -0.07
N GLY A 70 -9.44 -11.08 0.70
CA GLY A 70 -10.30 -11.78 1.67
C GLY A 70 -9.61 -12.25 2.96
N GLY A 71 -8.32 -11.98 3.13
CA GLY A 71 -7.54 -12.33 4.30
C GLY A 71 -7.73 -11.37 5.48
N ALA A 72 -6.89 -11.54 6.49
CA ALA A 72 -6.80 -10.70 7.67
C ALA A 72 -5.61 -9.74 7.60
N VAL A 73 -5.57 -8.78 8.53
CA VAL A 73 -4.42 -7.85 8.67
C VAL A 73 -3.10 -8.60 8.90
N LEU A 74 -3.14 -9.80 9.48
CA LEU A 74 -1.94 -10.63 9.64
C LEU A 74 -1.39 -11.12 8.29
N ASP A 75 -2.24 -11.37 7.30
CA ASP A 75 -1.81 -11.76 5.95
C ASP A 75 -1.19 -10.56 5.22
N LEU A 76 -1.69 -9.34 5.45
CA LEU A 76 -0.99 -8.12 5.03
C LEU A 76 0.39 -8.01 5.70
N ALA A 77 0.51 -8.34 6.98
CA ALA A 77 1.80 -8.28 7.67
C ALA A 77 2.83 -9.24 7.06
N VAL A 78 2.40 -10.46 6.69
CA VAL A 78 3.24 -11.44 5.97
C VAL A 78 3.71 -10.86 4.62
N VAL A 79 2.80 -10.27 3.85
CA VAL A 79 3.13 -9.65 2.56
C VAL A 79 4.13 -8.50 2.74
N LEU A 80 3.92 -7.65 3.76
CA LEU A 80 4.82 -6.53 4.08
C LEU A 80 6.20 -6.97 4.55
N GLU A 81 6.32 -8.10 5.26
CA GLU A 81 7.61 -8.66 5.67
C GLU A 81 8.46 -9.03 4.45
N GLU A 82 7.87 -9.75 3.49
CA GLU A 82 8.56 -10.15 2.26
C GLU A 82 8.87 -8.95 1.35
N TRP A 83 7.95 -7.98 1.25
CA TRP A 83 8.22 -6.71 0.57
C TRP A 83 9.35 -5.92 1.22
N GLY A 84 9.41 -5.89 2.55
CA GLY A 84 10.49 -5.26 3.28
C GLY A 84 11.83 -5.94 3.00
N ALA A 85 11.87 -7.28 3.04
CA ALA A 85 13.07 -8.06 2.72
C ALA A 85 13.56 -7.82 1.28
N ALA A 86 12.65 -7.61 0.33
CA ALA A 86 12.95 -7.32 -1.06
C ALA A 86 13.23 -5.84 -1.37
N LEU A 87 13.08 -4.93 -0.39
CA LEU A 87 13.09 -3.48 -0.59
C LEU A 87 12.13 -3.06 -1.71
N PHE A 88 10.91 -3.60 -1.66
CA PHE A 88 9.91 -3.44 -2.71
C PHE A 88 9.60 -1.96 -2.96
N PRO A 89 9.85 -1.44 -4.19
CA PRO A 89 9.70 -0.03 -4.47
C PRO A 89 8.24 0.38 -4.66
N GLY A 90 8.01 1.68 -4.53
CA GLY A 90 6.71 2.29 -4.81
C GLY A 90 5.78 2.36 -3.58
N PRO A 91 4.52 2.78 -3.79
CA PRO A 91 3.66 3.26 -2.72
C PRO A 91 2.82 2.14 -2.07
N TYR A 92 3.37 0.92 -1.96
CA TYR A 92 2.63 -0.24 -1.45
C TYR A 92 2.16 -0.03 0.00
N LEU A 93 3.10 0.14 0.92
CA LEU A 93 2.79 0.33 2.34
C LEU A 93 1.85 1.52 2.59
N PRO A 94 2.10 2.74 2.07
CA PRO A 94 1.19 3.85 2.30
C PRO A 94 -0.21 3.64 1.69
N SER A 95 -0.31 2.95 0.54
CA SER A 95 -1.61 2.64 -0.07
C SER A 95 -2.38 1.59 0.73
N ALA A 96 -1.71 0.54 1.20
CA ALA A 96 -2.33 -0.50 2.03
C ALA A 96 -2.83 0.08 3.36
N LEU A 97 -2.06 0.97 3.98
CA LEU A 97 -2.47 1.69 5.19
C LEU A 97 -3.69 2.59 4.91
N ALA A 98 -3.66 3.37 3.84
CA ALA A 98 -4.78 4.23 3.46
C ALA A 98 -6.06 3.41 3.21
N ALA A 99 -5.95 2.27 2.52
CA ALA A 99 -7.08 1.40 2.24
C ALA A 99 -7.72 0.82 3.50
N GLU A 100 -6.90 0.38 4.48
CA GLU A 100 -7.41 -0.12 5.75
C GLU A 100 -8.10 0.97 6.58
N LEU A 101 -7.54 2.19 6.62
CA LEU A 101 -8.17 3.32 7.32
C LEU A 101 -9.49 3.73 6.66
N LEU A 102 -9.54 3.78 5.33
CA LEU A 102 -10.74 4.10 4.58
C LEU A 102 -11.84 3.05 4.80
N ARG A 103 -11.50 1.77 4.76
CA ARG A 103 -12.44 0.67 5.06
C ARG A 103 -12.99 0.80 6.48
N ARG A 104 -12.13 1.02 7.48
CA ARG A 104 -12.57 1.25 8.87
C ARG A 104 -13.42 2.51 9.04
N GLY A 105 -13.15 3.53 8.24
CA GLY A 105 -13.91 4.78 8.19
C GLY A 105 -15.22 4.70 7.39
N GLY A 106 -15.58 3.54 6.84
CA GLY A 106 -16.80 3.35 6.03
C GLY A 106 -16.73 3.94 4.62
N ALA A 107 -15.53 4.30 4.15
CA ALA A 107 -15.27 4.82 2.81
C ALA A 107 -14.90 3.69 1.84
N ASP A 108 -15.73 2.64 1.79
CA ASP A 108 -15.46 1.40 1.05
C ASP A 108 -15.17 1.61 -0.44
N HIS A 109 -15.84 2.57 -1.08
CA HIS A 109 -15.59 2.90 -2.49
C HIS A 109 -14.16 3.40 -2.73
N LEU A 110 -13.55 4.10 -1.78
CA LEU A 110 -12.15 4.55 -1.88
C LEU A 110 -11.19 3.40 -1.54
N ALA A 111 -11.52 2.58 -0.55
CA ALA A 111 -10.74 1.37 -0.25
C ALA A 111 -10.71 0.42 -1.46
N ALA A 112 -11.85 0.24 -2.13
CA ALA A 112 -11.96 -0.58 -3.34
C ALA A 112 -11.13 -0.01 -4.50
N ALA A 113 -11.14 1.32 -4.70
CA ALA A 113 -10.32 1.96 -5.73
C ALA A 113 -8.81 1.83 -5.49
N LEU A 114 -8.38 1.66 -4.23
CA LEU A 114 -6.99 1.36 -3.90
C LEU A 114 -6.67 -0.13 -4.13
N ALA A 115 -7.59 -1.03 -3.75
CA ALA A 115 -7.44 -2.47 -3.94
C ALA A 115 -7.41 -2.87 -5.43
N SER A 116 -8.24 -2.24 -6.27
CA SER A 116 -8.24 -2.43 -7.73
C SER A 116 -7.01 -1.84 -8.41
N GLY A 117 -6.22 -1.04 -7.69
CA GLY A 117 -5.09 -0.30 -8.24
C GLY A 117 -5.49 0.89 -9.12
N ASP A 118 -6.76 1.27 -9.18
CA ASP A 118 -7.22 2.47 -9.90
C ASP A 118 -6.64 3.75 -9.29
N ARG A 119 -6.42 3.74 -7.98
CA ARG A 119 -5.80 4.81 -7.21
C ARG A 119 -4.62 4.31 -6.40
N ILE A 120 -3.78 5.25 -5.99
CA ILE A 120 -2.74 5.09 -4.97
C ILE A 120 -3.12 6.02 -3.82
N GLY A 121 -2.80 5.60 -2.59
CA GLY A 121 -3.14 6.32 -1.38
C GLY A 121 -1.93 6.51 -0.48
N ALA A 122 -2.03 7.51 0.39
CA ALA A 122 -1.08 7.72 1.47
C ALA A 122 -1.83 8.32 2.66
N VAL A 123 -1.16 8.36 3.81
CA VAL A 123 -1.73 8.87 5.05
C VAL A 123 -0.78 9.91 5.62
N ALA A 124 -1.30 11.11 5.88
CA ALA A 124 -0.64 12.09 6.72
C ALA A 124 -0.68 11.60 8.17
N LEU A 125 0.49 11.29 8.74
CA LEU A 125 0.60 10.77 10.11
C LEU A 125 0.57 11.87 11.18
N GLY A 126 0.76 13.13 10.76
CA GLY A 126 0.65 14.30 11.61
C GLY A 126 -0.24 15.35 10.97
N ALA A 127 -1.03 16.05 11.79
CA ALA A 127 -1.88 17.13 11.33
C ALA A 127 -1.09 18.39 10.92
N GLY A 128 0.13 18.57 11.45
CA GLY A 128 0.93 19.78 11.21
C GLY A 128 0.16 21.06 11.52
N THR A 129 -0.03 21.90 10.50
CA THR A 129 -0.85 23.12 10.57
C THR A 129 -2.22 22.96 9.92
N LEU A 130 -2.57 21.76 9.45
CA LEU A 130 -3.84 21.51 8.78
C LEU A 130 -5.02 21.81 9.71
N THR A 131 -5.89 22.70 9.24
CA THR A 131 -7.17 23.04 9.86
C THR A 131 -8.31 22.58 8.96
N ALA A 132 -9.46 22.29 9.58
CA ALA A 132 -10.68 21.96 8.87
C ALA A 132 -11.81 22.89 9.36
N THR A 133 -12.24 23.80 8.49
CA THR A 133 -13.33 24.73 8.81
C THR A 133 -14.61 24.26 8.14
N ALA A 134 -15.65 23.99 8.94
CA ALA A 134 -16.95 23.55 8.41
C ALA A 134 -17.60 24.65 7.55
N VAL A 135 -18.14 24.26 6.40
CA VAL A 135 -18.90 25.10 5.47
C VAL A 135 -20.15 24.34 5.01
N PRO A 136 -21.18 25.00 4.44
CA PRO A 136 -22.31 24.28 3.86
C PRO A 136 -21.85 23.25 2.83
N GLY A 137 -22.14 21.97 3.08
CA GLY A 137 -21.77 20.87 2.20
C GLY A 137 -20.37 20.26 2.43
N GLY A 138 -19.59 20.68 3.43
CA GLY A 138 -18.32 20.02 3.74
C GLY A 138 -17.36 20.83 4.62
N TYR A 139 -16.07 20.72 4.31
CA TYR A 139 -14.99 21.40 5.02
C TYR A 139 -14.05 22.09 4.03
N VAL A 140 -13.55 23.27 4.41
CA VAL A 140 -12.37 23.89 3.81
C VAL A 140 -11.16 23.42 4.61
N LEU A 141 -10.19 22.81 3.92
CA LEU A 141 -8.92 22.37 4.51
C LEU A 141 -7.82 23.38 4.17
N ASP A 142 -7.08 23.84 5.16
CA ASP A 142 -5.97 24.80 4.99
C ASP A 142 -4.79 24.47 5.91
N GLY A 143 -3.56 24.45 5.37
CA GLY A 143 -2.33 24.13 6.10
C GLY A 143 -1.54 22.97 5.50
N THR A 144 -0.60 22.42 6.29
CA THR A 144 0.28 21.30 5.89
C THR A 144 0.20 20.17 6.91
N ALA A 145 0.24 18.91 6.44
CA ALA A 145 0.09 17.73 7.28
C ALA A 145 1.23 16.71 7.09
N PRO A 146 2.45 16.99 7.61
CA PRO A 146 3.57 16.05 7.55
C PRO A 146 3.61 15.10 8.76
N PRO A 147 4.29 13.93 8.65
CA PRO A 147 4.84 13.37 7.43
C PRO A 147 3.80 12.57 6.63
N VAL A 148 3.98 12.51 5.30
CA VAL A 148 3.21 11.64 4.40
C VAL A 148 4.17 10.63 3.77
N PRO A 149 4.26 9.39 4.28
CA PRO A 149 5.14 8.39 3.69
C PRO A 149 4.74 8.11 2.24
N GLY A 150 5.67 8.27 1.31
CA GLY A 150 5.45 8.03 -0.13
C GLY A 150 4.54 9.06 -0.83
N GLY A 151 4.28 10.22 -0.22
CA GLY A 151 3.49 11.32 -0.79
C GLY A 151 4.22 12.65 -0.82
#